data_AF-A0A6I4RRQ4-F1
#
_entry.id   AF-A0A6I4RRQ4-F1
#
_cell.length_a   1.000
_cell.length_b   1.000
_cell.length_c   1.000
_cell.angle_alpha   90.00
_cell.angle_beta   90.00
_cell.angle_gamma   90.00
#
_symmetry.space_group_name_H-M   'P 1'
#
loop_
_entity.id
_entity.type
_entity.pdbx_description
1 polymer ?
#
loop_
_entity_poly.entity_id
_entity_poly.type
_entity_poly.pdbx_seq_one_letter_code
_entity_poly.pdbx_strand_id
1 'polypeptide(L)'
;MHQDVIEVFVSIDSFIKKYDSNIEMHDIIAFRDDIIMKTNNIRDMIYLKHGERASFYITFAIYAYCDEMINQLILNIDSNMSNWHLLQEEVYQRNDGGDYFFEIIESVIDNPVFPMIVAQVLYLILALGFKGCYVGMQSEIDKYKNKLSAILPDQDLSNFEYNTFIDNNNFKKTYRSRILKSLFVGIVCFPIFAYLGLWFIH
;
A
#
# COMPACT_ATOMS: atom_id res chain seq x y z
N MET A 1 1.64 -1.52 16.49
CA MET A 1 0.90 -0.76 15.47
C MET A 1 1.60 -0.79 14.12
N HIS A 2 2.77 -0.16 13.94
CA HIS A 2 3.49 -0.24 12.65
C HIS A 2 3.92 -1.68 12.29
N GLN A 3 4.34 -2.45 13.30
CA GLN A 3 4.65 -3.88 13.15
C GLN A 3 3.45 -4.68 12.62
N ASP A 4 2.27 -4.52 13.22
CA ASP A 4 1.07 -5.29 12.83
C ASP A 4 0.62 -4.96 11.40
N VAL A 5 0.69 -3.69 11.01
CA VAL A 5 0.44 -3.24 9.63
C VAL A 5 1.41 -3.92 8.66
N ILE A 6 2.70 -3.95 8.99
CA ILE A 6 3.73 -4.58 8.17
C ILE A 6 3.52 -6.09 8.07
N GLU A 7 3.16 -6.74 9.17
CA GLU A 7 2.92 -8.18 9.19
C GLU A 7 1.79 -8.60 8.24
N VAL A 8 0.74 -7.79 8.10
CA VAL A 8 -0.30 -8.04 7.09
C VAL A 8 0.28 -8.02 5.68
N PHE A 9 1.06 -6.99 5.33
CA PHE A 9 1.67 -6.92 3.99
C PHE A 9 2.68 -8.03 3.73
N VAL A 10 3.40 -8.48 4.78
CA VAL A 10 4.32 -9.63 4.69
C VAL A 10 3.54 -10.94 4.50
N SER A 11 2.40 -11.13 5.17
CA SER A 11 1.49 -12.25 4.93
C SER A 11 1.04 -12.30 3.46
N ILE A 12 0.57 -11.16 2.93
CA ILE A 12 0.10 -11.04 1.54
C ILE A 12 1.23 -11.38 0.57
N ASP A 13 2.40 -10.75 0.69
CA ASP A 13 3.55 -10.99 -0.20
C ASP A 13 4.07 -12.43 -0.08
N SER A 14 4.10 -13.00 1.13
CA SER A 14 4.53 -14.39 1.32
C SER A 14 3.57 -15.37 0.67
N PHE A 15 2.26 -15.12 0.73
CA PHE A 15 1.28 -15.96 0.06
C PHE A 15 1.45 -15.88 -1.46
N ILE A 16 1.52 -14.66 -2.02
CA ILE A 16 1.72 -14.44 -3.46
C ILE A 16 2.97 -15.15 -3.99
N LYS A 17 4.08 -15.11 -3.24
CA LYS A 17 5.34 -15.76 -3.64
C LYS A 17 5.30 -17.28 -3.57
N LYS A 18 4.53 -17.84 -2.64
CA LYS A 18 4.35 -19.28 -2.49
C LYS A 18 3.27 -19.81 -3.44
N TYR A 19 2.48 -18.92 -4.03
CA TYR A 19 1.40 -19.30 -4.90
C TYR A 19 1.90 -20.00 -6.16
N ASP A 20 1.50 -21.25 -6.30
CA ASP A 20 1.78 -22.10 -7.43
C ASP A 20 0.50 -22.86 -7.85
N SER A 21 0.60 -23.71 -8.86
CA SER A 21 -0.52 -24.52 -9.36
C SER A 21 -1.01 -25.60 -8.39
N ASN A 22 -0.35 -25.80 -7.25
CA ASN A 22 -0.68 -26.84 -6.26
C ASN A 22 -1.42 -26.27 -5.03
N ILE A 23 -1.67 -24.97 -4.97
CA ILE A 23 -2.44 -24.38 -3.87
C ILE A 23 -3.85 -24.95 -3.85
N GLU A 24 -4.24 -25.45 -2.69
CA GLU A 24 -5.57 -26.00 -2.47
C GLU A 24 -6.53 -24.96 -1.90
N MET A 25 -7.84 -25.19 -2.05
CA MET A 25 -8.88 -24.30 -1.54
C MET A 25 -8.73 -24.00 -0.03
N HIS A 26 -8.25 -24.97 0.75
CA HIS A 26 -8.07 -24.80 2.18
C HIS A 26 -6.95 -23.81 2.53
N ASP A 27 -5.90 -23.71 1.71
CA ASP A 27 -4.81 -22.73 1.87
C ASP A 27 -5.31 -21.31 1.62
N ILE A 28 -6.18 -21.15 0.62
CA ILE A 28 -6.80 -19.86 0.28
C ILE A 28 -7.71 -19.40 1.42
N ILE A 29 -8.54 -20.29 1.97
CA ILE A 29 -9.42 -19.97 3.10
C ILE A 29 -8.57 -19.60 4.32
N ALA A 30 -7.55 -20.39 4.65
CA ALA A 30 -6.66 -20.09 5.78
C ALA A 30 -5.94 -18.74 5.62
N PHE A 31 -5.47 -18.43 4.41
CA PHE A 31 -4.90 -17.12 4.09
C PHE A 31 -5.91 -15.99 4.26
N ARG A 32 -7.13 -16.16 3.75
CA ARG A 32 -8.20 -15.17 3.89
C ARG A 32 -8.49 -14.86 5.35
N ASP A 33 -8.66 -15.90 6.17
CA ASP A 33 -8.94 -15.78 7.60
C ASP A 33 -7.79 -15.08 8.34
N ASP A 34 -6.53 -15.38 7.98
CA ASP A 34 -5.34 -14.69 8.52
C ASP A 34 -5.37 -13.18 8.21
N ILE A 35 -5.67 -12.80 6.96
CA ILE A 35 -5.74 -11.39 6.55
C ILE A 35 -6.88 -10.66 7.26
N ILE A 36 -8.08 -11.26 7.34
CA ILE A 36 -9.23 -10.67 8.03
C ILE A 36 -8.91 -10.48 9.52
N MET A 37 -8.37 -11.51 10.18
CA MET A 37 -8.02 -11.45 11.59
C MET A 37 -7.00 -10.35 11.87
N LYS A 38 -5.89 -10.31 11.13
CA LYS A 38 -4.84 -9.30 11.32
C LYS A 38 -5.33 -7.89 11.00
N THR A 39 -6.15 -7.73 9.97
CA THR A 39 -6.72 -6.43 9.60
C THR A 39 -7.72 -5.94 10.65
N ASN A 40 -8.54 -6.83 11.23
CA ASN A 40 -9.42 -6.49 12.34
C ASN A 40 -8.65 -6.10 13.61
N ASN A 41 -7.54 -6.77 13.91
CA ASN A 41 -6.67 -6.36 15.03
C ASN A 41 -6.11 -4.94 14.81
N ILE A 42 -5.68 -4.61 13.58
CA ILE A 42 -5.26 -3.25 13.22
C ILE A 42 -6.41 -2.27 13.39
N ARG A 43 -7.61 -2.61 12.89
CA ARG A 43 -8.81 -1.78 13.02
C ARG A 43 -9.04 -1.40 14.47
N ASP A 44 -9.09 -2.39 15.36
CA ASP A 44 -9.44 -2.20 16.76
C ASP A 44 -8.37 -1.35 17.48
N MET A 45 -7.08 -1.55 17.17
CA MET A 45 -5.99 -0.71 17.69
C MET A 45 -6.07 0.75 17.22
N ILE A 46 -6.36 0.98 15.93
CA ILE A 46 -6.48 2.33 15.38
C ILE A 46 -7.75 2.99 15.91
N TYR A 47 -8.87 2.26 15.98
CA TYR A 47 -10.15 2.75 16.47
C TYR A 47 -10.01 3.34 17.87
N LEU A 48 -9.34 2.62 18.77
CA LEU A 48 -9.12 3.05 20.15
C LEU A 48 -8.33 4.37 20.26
N LYS A 49 -7.40 4.65 19.33
CA LYS A 49 -6.51 5.82 19.40
C LYS A 49 -6.95 6.99 18.54
N HIS A 50 -7.61 6.70 17.44
CA HIS A 50 -7.79 7.63 16.32
C HIS A 50 -9.23 7.66 15.79
N GLY A 51 -10.10 6.81 16.34
CA GLY A 51 -11.51 6.77 16.00
C GLY A 51 -11.83 6.00 14.73
N GLU A 52 -13.14 5.93 14.46
CA GLU A 52 -13.73 5.12 13.40
C GLU A 52 -13.16 5.43 12.03
N ARG A 53 -13.16 6.71 11.63
CA ARG A 53 -12.80 7.11 10.27
C ARG A 53 -11.35 6.76 9.90
N ALA A 54 -10.41 6.95 10.83
CA ALA A 54 -9.01 6.58 10.62
C ALA A 54 -8.85 5.05 10.54
N SER A 55 -9.54 4.31 11.41
CA SER A 55 -9.50 2.84 11.40
C SER A 55 -10.05 2.29 10.08
N PHE A 56 -11.19 2.81 9.63
CA PHE A 56 -11.83 2.44 8.38
C PHE A 56 -10.95 2.71 7.16
N TYR A 57 -10.33 3.89 7.05
CA TYR A 57 -9.46 4.21 5.91
C TYR A 57 -8.28 3.28 5.80
N ILE A 58 -7.64 2.94 6.92
CA ILE A 58 -6.50 2.01 6.94
C ILE A 58 -6.94 0.61 6.53
N THR A 59 -8.03 0.09 7.10
CA THR A 59 -8.45 -1.30 6.89
C THR A 59 -9.06 -1.50 5.52
N PHE A 60 -9.83 -0.53 5.02
CA PHE A 60 -10.31 -0.54 3.64
C PHE A 60 -9.15 -0.59 2.65
N ALA A 61 -8.15 0.27 2.84
CA ALA A 61 -6.99 0.33 1.96
C ALA A 61 -6.19 -0.99 1.95
N ILE A 62 -6.07 -1.66 3.10
CA ILE A 62 -5.44 -2.98 3.20
C ILE A 62 -6.21 -4.04 2.40
N TYR A 63 -7.55 -4.09 2.53
CA TYR A 63 -8.35 -5.05 1.77
C TYR A 63 -8.30 -4.79 0.27
N ALA A 64 -8.44 -3.53 -0.16
CA ALA A 64 -8.31 -3.15 -1.56
C ALA A 64 -6.94 -3.56 -2.15
N TYR A 65 -5.86 -3.36 -1.38
CA TYR A 65 -4.53 -3.83 -1.77
C TYR A 65 -4.47 -5.35 -1.92
N CYS A 66 -4.95 -6.10 -0.93
CA CYS A 66 -4.96 -7.56 -0.97
C CYS A 66 -5.72 -8.08 -2.19
N ASP A 67 -6.93 -7.56 -2.43
CA ASP A 67 -7.76 -7.93 -3.56
C ASP A 67 -7.09 -7.66 -4.90
N GLU A 68 -6.45 -6.49 -5.07
CA GLU A 68 -5.72 -6.18 -6.30
C GLU A 68 -4.55 -7.16 -6.52
N MET A 69 -3.78 -7.46 -5.49
CA MET A 69 -2.61 -8.34 -5.63
C MET A 69 -3.03 -9.78 -5.96
N ILE A 70 -4.09 -10.30 -5.34
CA ILE A 70 -4.61 -11.63 -5.64
C ILE A 70 -5.22 -11.68 -7.03
N ASN A 71 -6.00 -10.68 -7.44
CA ASN A 71 -6.54 -10.62 -8.81
C ASN A 71 -5.42 -10.56 -9.87
N GLN A 72 -4.36 -9.77 -9.64
CA GLN A 72 -3.20 -9.74 -10.53
C GLN A 72 -2.51 -11.11 -10.61
N LEU A 73 -2.40 -11.82 -9.48
CA LEU A 73 -1.82 -13.15 -9.43
C LEU A 73 -2.62 -14.18 -10.24
N ILE A 74 -3.95 -14.20 -10.05
CA ILE A 74 -4.87 -15.10 -10.77
C ILE A 74 -4.79 -14.88 -12.28
N LEU A 75 -4.77 -13.61 -12.72
CA LEU A 75 -4.65 -13.25 -14.13
C LEU A 75 -3.32 -13.69 -14.76
N ASN A 76 -2.22 -13.69 -13.99
CA ASN A 76 -0.89 -14.02 -14.50
C ASN A 76 -0.62 -15.53 -14.59
N ILE A 77 -1.26 -16.35 -13.75
CA ILE A 77 -0.95 -17.79 -13.63
C ILE A 77 -1.92 -18.65 -14.47
N ASP A 78 -2.91 -18.05 -15.12
CA ASP A 78 -3.98 -18.77 -15.86
C ASP A 78 -4.60 -19.87 -14.96
N SER A 79 -4.72 -19.55 -13.67
CA SER A 79 -5.12 -20.49 -12.64
C SER A 79 -6.64 -20.67 -12.65
N ASN A 80 -7.11 -21.90 -12.46
CA ASN A 80 -8.54 -22.22 -12.29
C ASN A 80 -9.16 -21.66 -10.99
N MET A 81 -8.44 -20.83 -10.21
CA MET A 81 -9.02 -20.03 -9.13
C MET A 81 -9.96 -18.97 -9.74
N SER A 82 -11.17 -19.40 -10.06
CA SER A 82 -12.22 -18.54 -10.61
C SER A 82 -12.96 -17.72 -9.55
N ASN A 83 -12.72 -17.96 -8.26
CA ASN A 83 -13.63 -17.53 -7.18
C ASN A 83 -12.92 -16.82 -6.02
N TRP A 84 -11.98 -15.90 -6.28
CA TRP A 84 -11.59 -14.96 -5.23
C TRP A 84 -12.73 -13.98 -4.97
N HIS A 85 -13.48 -14.19 -3.88
CA HIS A 85 -14.47 -13.24 -3.41
C HIS A 85 -13.76 -12.04 -2.79
N LEU A 86 -14.04 -10.82 -3.25
CA LEU A 86 -13.32 -9.64 -2.82
C LEU A 86 -13.49 -9.40 -1.31
N LEU A 87 -12.39 -9.14 -0.60
CA LEU A 87 -12.41 -8.80 0.83
C LEU A 87 -13.13 -7.46 1.06
N GLN A 88 -12.93 -6.48 0.18
CA GLN A 88 -13.67 -5.21 0.23
C GLN A 88 -15.20 -5.40 0.10
N GLU A 89 -15.64 -6.39 -0.68
CA GLU A 89 -17.07 -6.65 -0.89
C GLU A 89 -17.66 -7.35 0.33
N GLU A 90 -16.95 -8.34 0.87
CA GLU A 90 -17.39 -9.05 2.07
C GLU A 90 -17.47 -8.15 3.30
N VAL A 91 -16.44 -7.32 3.53
CA VAL A 91 -16.34 -6.55 4.78
C VAL A 91 -17.07 -5.21 4.68
N TYR A 92 -17.03 -4.56 3.51
CA TYR A 92 -17.54 -3.20 3.34
C TYR A 92 -18.65 -3.07 2.31
N GLN A 93 -19.06 -4.17 1.65
CA GLN A 93 -20.10 -4.15 0.61
C GLN A 93 -19.76 -3.18 -0.54
N ARG A 94 -18.47 -3.10 -0.86
CA ARG A 94 -17.92 -2.27 -1.94
C ARG A 94 -17.02 -3.08 -2.83
N ASN A 95 -17.00 -2.79 -4.12
CA ASN A 95 -16.12 -3.41 -5.10
C ASN A 95 -15.30 -2.40 -5.91
N ASP A 96 -15.41 -1.12 -5.57
CA ASP A 96 -14.78 0.03 -6.23
C ASP A 96 -13.50 0.50 -5.53
N GLY A 97 -12.80 -0.39 -4.82
CA GLY A 97 -11.64 -0.05 -4.00
C GLY A 97 -10.46 0.51 -4.78
N GLY A 98 -10.37 0.25 -6.08
CA GLY A 98 -9.39 0.90 -6.96
C GLY A 98 -9.60 2.41 -7.08
N ASP A 99 -10.85 2.88 -7.10
CA ASP A 99 -11.21 4.30 -7.15
C ASP A 99 -11.27 4.89 -5.74
N TYR A 100 -11.99 4.22 -4.84
CA TYR A 100 -12.24 4.70 -3.48
C TYR A 100 -10.94 4.86 -2.67
N PHE A 101 -9.90 4.08 -2.95
CA PHE A 101 -8.58 4.27 -2.34
C PHE A 101 -8.00 5.66 -2.64
N PHE A 102 -8.14 6.18 -3.86
CA PHE A 102 -7.63 7.51 -4.20
C PHE A 102 -8.53 8.62 -3.66
N GLU A 103 -9.84 8.39 -3.52
CA GLU A 103 -10.74 9.29 -2.80
C GLU A 103 -10.36 9.41 -1.31
N ILE A 104 -9.95 8.30 -0.69
CA ILE A 104 -9.40 8.29 0.68
C ILE A 104 -8.12 9.13 0.73
N ILE A 105 -7.22 8.99 -0.25
CA ILE A 105 -5.98 9.79 -0.28
C ILE A 105 -6.28 11.29 -0.37
N GLU A 106 -7.14 11.72 -1.30
CA GLU A 106 -7.52 13.13 -1.41
C GLU A 106 -8.18 13.63 -0.11
N SER A 107 -9.07 12.82 0.50
CA SER A 107 -9.69 13.15 1.78
C SER A 107 -8.68 13.35 2.92
N VAL A 108 -7.58 12.58 2.92
CA VAL A 108 -6.51 12.68 3.93
C VAL A 108 -5.60 13.88 3.66
N ILE A 109 -5.32 14.19 2.41
CA ILE A 109 -4.49 15.35 2.02
C ILE A 109 -5.23 16.65 2.31
N ASP A 110 -6.52 16.71 1.98
CA ASP A 110 -7.35 17.91 2.15
C ASP A 110 -7.67 18.20 3.62
N ASN A 111 -7.54 17.19 4.49
CA ASN A 111 -7.91 17.31 5.90
C ASN A 111 -6.73 16.97 6.83
N PRO A 112 -6.00 17.99 7.34
CA PRO A 112 -4.83 17.78 8.20
C PRO A 112 -5.17 17.24 9.59
N VAL A 113 -6.44 16.98 9.91
CA VAL A 113 -6.88 16.38 11.18
C VAL A 113 -6.65 14.86 11.19
N PHE A 114 -6.47 14.23 10.02
CA PHE A 114 -6.17 12.81 9.98
C PHE A 114 -4.83 12.50 10.63
N PRO A 115 -4.74 11.43 11.44
CA PRO A 115 -3.49 11.06 12.07
C PRO A 115 -2.50 10.56 11.01
N MET A 116 -1.22 10.90 11.20
CA MET A 116 -0.14 10.62 10.24
C MET A 116 -0.07 9.14 9.82
N ILE A 117 -0.41 8.22 10.71
CA ILE A 117 -0.45 6.78 10.40
C ILE A 117 -1.31 6.46 9.18
N VAL A 118 -2.41 7.18 8.95
CA VAL A 118 -3.27 6.95 7.77
C VAL A 118 -2.49 7.27 6.50
N ALA A 119 -1.88 8.46 6.43
CA ALA A 119 -1.05 8.87 5.29
C ALA A 119 0.15 7.91 5.08
N GLN A 120 0.77 7.43 6.17
CA GLN A 120 1.87 6.47 6.10
C GLN A 120 1.44 5.14 5.49
N VAL A 121 0.30 4.58 5.91
CA VAL A 121 -0.23 3.32 5.37
C VAL A 121 -0.60 3.47 3.90
N LEU A 122 -1.27 4.56 3.52
CA LEU A 122 -1.63 4.83 2.13
C LEU A 122 -0.38 4.95 1.24
N TYR A 123 0.64 5.67 1.72
CA TYR A 123 1.92 5.77 1.01
C TYR A 123 2.60 4.41 0.87
N LEU A 124 2.60 3.60 1.94
CA LEU A 124 3.15 2.25 1.92
C LEU A 124 2.48 1.38 0.87
N ILE A 125 1.14 1.39 0.78
CA ILE A 125 0.38 0.63 -0.21
C ILE A 125 0.77 1.03 -1.64
N LEU A 126 0.92 2.34 -1.92
CA LEU A 126 1.43 2.81 -3.21
C LEU A 126 2.88 2.39 -3.47
N ALA A 127 3.74 2.40 -2.44
CA ALA A 127 5.13 1.95 -2.56
C ALA A 127 5.24 0.44 -2.82
N LEU A 128 4.28 -0.34 -2.32
CA LEU A 128 4.15 -1.78 -2.58
C LEU A 128 3.62 -2.11 -3.98
N GLY A 129 3.15 -1.10 -4.72
CA GLY A 129 2.81 -1.23 -6.13
C GLY A 129 1.32 -1.32 -6.42
N PHE A 130 0.47 -0.93 -5.48
CA PHE A 130 -0.96 -0.74 -5.73
C PHE A 130 -1.18 0.29 -6.84
N LYS A 131 -2.08 -0.01 -7.78
CA LYS A 131 -2.39 0.85 -8.93
C LYS A 131 -3.82 1.38 -8.89
N GLY A 132 -4.76 0.60 -8.37
CA GLY A 132 -6.19 0.89 -8.40
C GLY A 132 -6.65 1.26 -9.80
N CYS A 133 -7.40 2.36 -9.93
CA CYS A 133 -7.88 2.84 -11.21
C CYS A 133 -6.81 3.41 -12.16
N TYR A 134 -5.57 3.62 -11.68
CA TYR A 134 -4.47 4.18 -12.48
C TYR A 134 -3.56 3.09 -13.09
N VAL A 135 -4.10 1.92 -13.44
CA VAL A 135 -3.33 0.88 -14.15
C VAL A 135 -2.77 1.45 -15.46
N GLY A 136 -1.44 1.41 -15.60
CA GLY A 136 -0.74 1.96 -16.77
C GLY A 136 -0.44 3.47 -16.69
N MET A 137 -0.90 4.17 -15.64
CA MET A 137 -0.72 5.61 -15.45
C MET A 137 0.22 5.90 -14.27
N GLN A 138 1.48 5.47 -14.37
CA GLN A 138 2.46 5.60 -13.28
C GLN A 138 2.66 7.06 -12.82
N SER A 139 2.54 8.03 -13.73
CA SER A 139 2.64 9.46 -13.41
C SER A 139 1.59 9.93 -12.41
N GLU A 140 0.37 9.39 -12.45
CA GLU A 140 -0.67 9.75 -11.48
C GLU A 140 -0.38 9.14 -10.11
N ILE A 141 0.06 7.88 -10.07
CA ILE A 141 0.50 7.22 -8.85
C ILE A 141 1.64 8.01 -8.19
N ASP A 142 2.62 8.45 -8.96
CA ASP A 142 3.76 9.21 -8.46
C ASP A 142 3.33 10.58 -7.91
N LYS A 143 2.35 11.25 -8.51
CA LYS A 143 1.76 12.49 -7.95
C LYS A 143 1.17 12.24 -6.57
N TYR A 144 0.38 11.17 -6.40
CA TYR A 144 -0.20 10.82 -5.11
C TYR A 144 0.86 10.47 -4.06
N LYS A 145 1.89 9.72 -4.44
CA LYS A 145 3.04 9.44 -3.57
C LYS A 145 3.73 10.72 -3.12
N ASN A 146 3.95 11.67 -4.03
CA ASN A 146 4.59 12.95 -3.73
C ASN A 146 3.72 13.83 -2.80
N LYS A 147 2.41 13.89 -3.04
CA LYS A 147 1.48 14.61 -2.15
C LYS A 147 1.49 14.01 -0.74
N LEU A 148 1.43 12.69 -0.62
CA LEU A 148 1.49 11.98 0.67
C LEU A 148 2.84 12.17 1.35
N SER A 149 3.96 12.12 0.62
CA SER A 149 5.28 12.34 1.23
C SER A 149 5.46 13.77 1.73
N ALA A 150 4.84 14.76 1.08
CA ALA A 150 4.95 16.16 1.48
C ALA A 150 4.29 16.46 2.84
N ILE A 151 3.30 15.65 3.25
CA ILE A 151 2.64 15.79 4.56
C ILE A 151 3.27 14.88 5.64
N LEU A 152 4.21 14.01 5.25
CA LEU A 152 4.92 13.12 6.16
C LEU A 152 6.28 13.72 6.56
N PRO A 153 6.64 13.76 7.85
CA PRO A 153 7.98 14.17 8.28
C PRO A 153 9.08 13.24 7.73
N ASP A 154 10.25 13.77 7.39
CA ASP A 154 11.40 13.00 6.88
C ASP A 154 11.80 11.81 7.78
N GLN A 155 11.59 11.92 9.09
CA GLN A 155 11.91 10.88 10.07
C GLN A 155 10.87 9.77 10.15
N ASP A 156 9.63 10.02 9.74
CA ASP A 156 8.53 9.07 9.92
C ASP A 156 8.49 7.96 8.87
N LEU A 157 9.03 8.24 7.69
CA LEU A 157 9.31 7.22 6.68
C LEU A 157 10.45 6.29 7.14
N SER A 158 11.39 6.80 7.94
CA SER A 158 12.52 6.02 8.47
C SER A 158 12.10 5.00 9.55
N ASN A 159 11.01 5.28 10.27
CA ASN A 159 10.41 4.37 11.27
C ASN A 159 9.76 3.13 10.63
N PHE A 160 9.29 3.24 9.38
CA PHE A 160 8.96 2.08 8.55
C PHE A 160 10.23 1.40 7.97
N GLU A 161 11.41 2.01 8.06
CA GLU A 161 12.62 1.55 7.38
C GLU A 161 13.60 0.78 8.28
N TYR A 162 13.66 1.07 9.60
CA TYR A 162 14.84 0.70 10.40
C TYR A 162 14.69 -0.47 11.39
N ASN A 163 13.55 -0.67 12.06
CA ASN A 163 13.46 -1.65 13.16
C ASN A 163 12.50 -2.84 12.94
N THR A 164 11.68 -2.82 11.90
CA THR A 164 10.51 -3.72 11.72
C THR A 164 10.79 -4.95 10.83
N PHE A 165 12.00 -5.07 10.28
CA PHE A 165 12.32 -5.98 9.15
C PHE A 165 13.54 -6.87 9.38
N ILE A 166 13.86 -7.21 10.64
CA ILE A 166 15.07 -7.97 10.96
C ILE A 166 15.07 -9.40 10.40
N ASP A 167 13.93 -9.98 9.99
CA ASP A 167 13.87 -11.43 9.70
C ASP A 167 13.50 -11.86 8.27
N ASN A 168 13.27 -10.93 7.30
CA ASN A 168 12.89 -11.35 5.94
C ASN A 168 13.62 -10.61 4.81
N ASN A 169 14.80 -11.13 4.44
CA ASN A 169 15.76 -10.53 3.50
C ASN A 169 15.22 -10.31 2.08
N ASN A 170 14.25 -11.10 1.62
CA ASN A 170 13.72 -11.00 0.25
C ASN A 170 12.69 -9.87 0.09
N PHE A 171 11.85 -9.63 1.10
CA PHE A 171 10.95 -8.48 1.12
C PHE A 171 11.75 -7.16 1.18
N LYS A 172 12.80 -7.13 2.02
CA LYS A 172 13.73 -6.00 2.15
C LYS A 172 14.34 -5.56 0.81
N LYS A 173 14.79 -6.49 -0.04
CA LYS A 173 15.47 -6.16 -1.32
C LYS A 173 14.50 -5.54 -2.34
N THR A 174 13.28 -6.08 -2.45
CA THR A 174 12.26 -5.57 -3.38
C THR A 174 11.68 -4.24 -2.91
N TYR A 175 11.37 -4.13 -1.61
CA TYR A 175 10.83 -2.91 -0.98
C TYR A 175 11.83 -1.75 -0.95
N ARG A 176 13.07 -2.00 -0.49
CA ARG A 176 14.14 -0.98 -0.45
C ARG A 176 14.53 -0.50 -1.86
N SER A 177 14.50 -1.39 -2.86
CA SER A 177 14.70 -0.99 -4.27
C SER A 177 13.57 -0.08 -4.77
N ARG A 178 12.31 -0.35 -4.42
CA ARG A 178 11.16 0.47 -4.84
C ARG A 178 11.12 1.83 -4.14
N ILE A 179 11.49 1.91 -2.87
CA ILE A 179 11.58 3.18 -2.11
C ILE A 179 12.79 4.01 -2.53
N LEU A 180 13.98 3.41 -2.64
CA LEU A 180 15.17 4.14 -3.08
C LEU A 180 14.99 4.69 -4.51
N LYS A 181 14.30 3.97 -5.39
CA LYS A 181 13.97 4.47 -6.75
C LYS A 181 13.04 5.68 -6.71
N SER A 182 12.04 5.74 -5.83
CA SER A 182 11.17 6.92 -5.73
C SER A 182 11.87 8.14 -5.12
N LEU A 183 12.80 7.94 -4.18
CA LEU A 183 13.59 9.04 -3.63
C LEU A 183 14.64 9.57 -4.62
N PHE A 184 15.19 8.72 -5.49
CA PHE A 184 16.22 9.14 -6.47
C PHE A 184 15.64 10.03 -7.59
N VAL A 185 14.37 9.87 -7.96
CA VAL A 185 13.72 10.69 -9.00
C VAL A 185 13.52 12.14 -8.55
N GLY A 186 13.28 12.39 -7.26
CA GLY A 186 13.17 13.75 -6.71
C GLY A 186 14.50 14.52 -6.67
N ILE A 187 15.62 13.81 -6.48
CA ILE A 187 16.95 14.43 -6.29
C ILE A 187 17.62 14.75 -7.63
N VAL A 188 17.37 13.98 -8.70
CA VAL A 188 18.04 14.17 -10.00
C VAL A 188 17.35 15.23 -10.88
N CYS A 189 16.05 15.49 -10.69
CA CYS A 189 15.35 16.48 -11.50
C CYS A 189 15.57 17.93 -11.04
N PHE A 190 15.79 18.19 -9.75
CA PHE A 190 15.92 19.55 -9.22
C PHE A 190 17.16 20.33 -9.73
N PRO A 191 18.37 19.72 -9.87
CA PRO A 191 19.54 20.43 -10.39
C PRO A 191 19.48 20.71 -11.90
N ILE A 192 18.81 19.84 -12.68
CA ILE A 192 18.77 19.96 -14.15
C ILE A 192 17.84 21.11 -14.57
N PHE A 193 16.69 21.27 -13.90
CA PHE A 193 15.77 22.40 -14.16
C PHE A 193 16.34 23.74 -13.68
N ALA A 194 17.07 23.77 -12.57
CA ALA A 194 17.76 24.98 -12.10
C ALA A 194 18.89 25.42 -13.06
N TYR A 195 19.64 24.47 -13.64
CA TYR A 195 20.71 24.76 -14.58
C TYR A 195 20.18 25.28 -15.94
N LEU A 196 19.09 24.72 -16.45
CA LEU A 196 18.48 25.17 -17.71
C LEU A 196 17.75 26.52 -17.58
N GLY A 197 17.16 26.83 -16.41
CA GLY A 197 16.50 28.11 -16.17
C GLY A 197 17.46 29.31 -16.14
N LEU A 198 18.70 29.10 -15.70
CA LEU A 198 19.73 30.15 -15.70
C LEU A 198 20.30 30.44 -17.09
N TRP A 199 20.22 29.49 -18.04
CA TRP A 199 20.74 29.69 -19.40
C TRP A 199 19.80 30.47 -20.32
N PHE A 200 18.51 30.60 -19.95
CA PHE A 200 17.51 31.35 -20.72
C PHE A 200 17.40 32.84 -20.33
N ILE A 201 18.19 33.31 -19.36
CA ILE A 201 18.14 34.69 -18.83
C ILE A 201 19.36 35.54 -19.27
N HIS A 202 20.24 35.01 -20.12
CA HIS A 202 21.37 35.76 -20.69
C HIS A 202 21.37 35.71 -22.22
#